data_AF-A0A366EN82-F1
#
_entry.id   AF-A0A366EN82-F1
#
_cell.length_a   1.000
_cell.length_b   1.000
_cell.length_c   1.000
_cell.angle_alpha   90.00
_cell.angle_beta   90.00
_cell.angle_gamma   90.00
#
_symmetry.space_group_name_H-M   'P 1'
#
loop_
_entity.id
_entity.type
_entity.pdbx_description
1 polymer ?
#
loop_
_entity_poly.entity_id
_entity_poly.type
_entity_poly.pdbx_seq_one_letter_code
_entity_poly.pdbx_strand_id
1 'polypeptide(L)'
;MNGSLTIKERAVSFLELVASGNVREAYESHVSPDFRHHNPYFPGDADSLMSAMEENASGNPEKILEVKRAIQEGDTVSVHSHVRQNPDDLGGAVVHIFRFEDDRIVELWDVGQAIPEDSPNENGVF
;
A
#
# COMPACT_ATOMS: atom_id res chain seq x y z
N MET A 1 28.00 1.25 -0.28
CA MET A 1 27.49 0.37 -1.33
C MET A 1 26.01 0.71 -1.48
N ASN A 2 25.64 1.55 -2.46
CA ASN A 2 24.22 1.76 -2.79
C ASN A 2 23.80 0.58 -3.66
N GLY A 3 23.34 -0.50 -3.02
CA GLY A 3 22.62 -1.55 -3.75
C GLY A 3 21.28 -0.98 -4.21
N SER A 4 20.87 -1.30 -5.44
CA SER A 4 19.50 -1.05 -5.88
C SER A 4 18.53 -1.71 -4.90
N LEU A 5 17.43 -1.03 -4.56
CA LEU A 5 16.39 -1.60 -3.72
C LEU A 5 15.84 -2.88 -4.36
N THR A 6 15.66 -3.92 -3.54
CA THR A 6 14.91 -5.11 -3.91
C THR A 6 13.44 -4.76 -4.19
N ILE A 7 12.72 -5.58 -4.95
CA ILE A 7 11.27 -5.36 -5.19
C ILE A 7 10.45 -5.34 -3.89
N LYS A 8 10.91 -6.07 -2.86
CA LYS A 8 10.29 -6.05 -1.54
C LYS A 8 10.44 -4.69 -0.86
N GLU A 9 11.64 -4.12 -0.88
CA GLU A 9 11.89 -2.78 -0.34
C GLU A 9 11.17 -1.70 -1.16
N ARG A 10 11.06 -1.88 -2.49
CA ARG A 10 10.30 -0.98 -3.36
C ARG A 10 8.80 -0.99 -3.06
N ALA A 11 8.21 -2.16 -2.81
CA ALA A 11 6.80 -2.27 -2.42
C ALA A 11 6.51 -1.54 -1.10
N VAL A 12 7.39 -1.71 -0.10
CA VAL A 12 7.28 -1.03 1.19
C VAL A 12 7.46 0.49 1.03
N SER A 13 8.50 0.92 0.31
CA SER A 13 8.77 2.33 0.03
C SER A 13 7.61 3.02 -0.70
N PHE A 14 6.99 2.35 -1.67
CA PHE A 14 5.81 2.86 -2.36
C PHE A 14 4.67 3.16 -1.36
N LEU A 15 4.35 2.20 -0.48
CA LEU A 15 3.30 2.36 0.51
C LEU A 15 3.62 3.45 1.54
N GLU A 16 4.88 3.53 2.00
CA GLU A 16 5.33 4.55 2.95
C GLU A 16 5.21 5.97 2.35
N LEU A 17 5.63 6.17 1.10
CA LEU A 17 5.49 7.44 0.39
C LEU A 17 4.02 7.83 0.21
N VAL A 18 3.16 6.88 -0.19
CA VAL A 18 1.72 7.11 -0.30
C VAL A 18 1.11 7.48 1.06
N ALA A 19 1.48 6.76 2.12
CA ALA A 19 0.96 7.02 3.46
C ALA A 19 1.41 8.37 4.01
N SER A 20 2.63 8.81 3.70
CA SER A 20 3.16 10.12 4.11
C SER A 20 2.74 11.29 3.19
N GLY A 21 1.87 11.04 2.21
CA GLY A 21 1.35 12.05 1.29
C GLY A 21 2.26 12.40 0.10
N ASN A 22 3.38 11.70 -0.08
CA ASN A 22 4.28 11.86 -1.23
C ASN A 22 3.81 11.00 -2.42
N VAL A 23 2.52 11.07 -2.76
CA VAL A 23 1.86 10.15 -3.70
C VAL A 23 2.48 10.25 -5.10
N ARG A 24 2.73 11.46 -5.61
CA ARG A 24 3.34 11.64 -6.95
C ARG A 24 4.74 11.04 -7.02
N GLU A 25 5.56 11.28 -6.00
CA GLU A 25 6.89 10.69 -5.90
C GLU A 25 6.81 9.16 -5.91
N ALA A 26 5.85 8.57 -5.19
CA ALA A 26 5.64 7.13 -5.17
C ALA A 26 5.37 6.56 -6.58
N TYR A 27 4.48 7.21 -7.35
CA TYR A 27 4.15 6.78 -8.70
C TYR A 27 5.33 6.98 -9.67
N GLU A 28 5.98 8.15 -9.65
CA GLU A 28 7.11 8.47 -10.52
C GLU A 28 8.31 7.53 -10.30
N SER A 29 8.57 7.13 -9.06
CA SER A 29 9.75 6.32 -8.69
C SER A 29 9.52 4.81 -8.72
N HIS A 30 8.29 4.33 -8.50
CA HIS A 30 8.01 2.90 -8.36
C HIS A 30 7.07 2.32 -9.40
N VAL A 31 6.18 3.11 -10.01
CA VAL A 31 5.10 2.58 -10.86
C VAL A 31 5.53 2.57 -12.33
N SER A 32 5.08 1.56 -13.08
CA SER A 32 5.29 1.43 -14.52
C SER A 32 4.25 2.24 -15.31
N PRO A 33 4.59 2.75 -16.51
CA PRO A 33 3.59 3.34 -17.41
C PRO A 33 2.42 2.41 -17.77
N ASP A 34 2.63 1.09 -17.73
CA ASP A 34 1.61 0.07 -18.05
C ASP A 34 0.83 -0.41 -16.81
N PHE A 35 0.85 0.37 -15.71
CA PHE A 35 0.22 0.01 -14.45
C PHE A 35 -1.30 -0.13 -14.55
N ARG A 36 -1.82 -1.16 -13.87
CA ARG A 36 -3.25 -1.34 -13.60
C ARG A 36 -3.48 -1.79 -12.16
N HIS A 37 -4.68 -1.56 -11.65
CA HIS A 37 -5.06 -2.05 -10.33
C HIS A 37 -6.43 -2.72 -10.30
N HIS A 38 -6.70 -3.40 -9.19
CA HIS A 38 -7.92 -4.19 -8.99
C HIS A 38 -8.78 -3.70 -7.81
N ASN A 39 -8.44 -2.57 -7.20
CA ASN A 39 -9.30 -1.93 -6.21
C ASN A 39 -10.72 -1.68 -6.79
N PRO A 40 -11.79 -2.26 -6.20
CA PRO A 40 -13.13 -2.24 -6.78
C PRO A 40 -13.84 -0.89 -6.70
N TYR A 41 -13.26 0.09 -6.00
CA TYR A 41 -13.88 1.41 -5.79
C TYR A 41 -13.46 2.46 -6.82
N PHE A 42 -12.48 2.16 -7.69
CA PHE A 42 -11.92 3.10 -8.66
C PHE A 42 -11.80 2.48 -10.06
N PRO A 43 -11.86 3.28 -11.14
CA PRO A 43 -11.45 2.84 -12.48
C PRO A 43 -10.02 2.29 -12.46
N GLY A 44 -9.76 1.18 -13.14
CA GLY A 44 -8.53 0.38 -13.01
C GLY A 44 -7.23 0.97 -13.61
N ASP A 45 -7.11 2.29 -13.69
CA ASP A 45 -5.97 3.02 -14.26
C ASP A 45 -5.14 3.75 -13.18
N ALA A 46 -3.91 4.12 -13.54
CA ALA A 46 -2.96 4.77 -12.63
C ALA A 46 -3.46 6.13 -12.13
N ASP A 47 -4.02 6.95 -13.04
CA ASP A 47 -4.43 8.33 -12.73
C ASP A 47 -5.56 8.36 -11.70
N SER A 48 -6.53 7.45 -11.84
CA SER A 48 -7.67 7.31 -10.94
C SER A 48 -7.23 6.92 -9.53
N LEU A 49 -6.37 5.90 -9.39
CA LEU A 49 -5.89 5.48 -8.08
C LEU A 49 -4.94 6.51 -7.45
N MET A 50 -4.06 7.12 -8.24
CA MET A 50 -3.17 8.19 -7.78
C MET A 50 -3.97 9.36 -7.21
N SER A 51 -4.99 9.82 -7.93
CA SER A 51 -5.85 10.94 -7.49
C SER A 51 -6.60 10.60 -6.19
N ALA A 52 -7.11 9.36 -6.07
CA ALA A 52 -7.78 8.89 -4.85
C ALA A 52 -6.82 8.83 -3.66
N MET A 53 -5.57 8.39 -3.88
CA MET A 53 -4.53 8.38 -2.85
C MET A 53 -4.12 9.80 -2.42
N GLU A 54 -4.03 10.76 -3.36
CA GLU A 54 -3.79 12.17 -3.06
C GLU A 54 -4.90 12.78 -2.20
N GLU A 55 -6.17 12.56 -2.60
CA GLU A 55 -7.33 13.02 -1.83
C GLU A 55 -7.33 12.42 -0.42
N ASN A 56 -7.11 11.11 -0.32
CA ASN A 56 -7.08 10.42 0.97
C ASN A 56 -5.94 10.90 1.86
N ALA A 57 -4.74 11.17 1.33
CA ALA A 57 -3.63 11.74 2.09
C ALA A 57 -3.92 13.18 2.55
N SER A 58 -4.55 14.01 1.71
CA SER A 58 -4.93 15.36 2.10
C SER A 58 -6.01 15.38 3.18
N GLY A 59 -6.95 14.43 3.15
CA GLY A 59 -7.99 14.30 4.18
C GLY A 59 -7.51 13.66 5.48
N ASN A 60 -6.41 12.91 5.44
CA ASN A 60 -5.88 12.12 6.56
C ASN A 60 -4.37 12.38 6.72
N PRO A 61 -3.95 13.60 7.10
CA PRO A 61 -2.54 13.99 7.14
C PRO A 61 -1.74 13.26 8.24
N GLU A 62 -2.42 12.71 9.25
CA GLU A 62 -1.83 11.93 10.34
C GLU A 62 -2.01 10.42 10.12
N LYS A 63 -2.23 9.99 8.87
CA LYS A 63 -2.35 8.57 8.53
C LYS A 63 -1.09 7.81 8.94
N ILE A 64 -1.29 6.64 9.53
CA ILE A 64 -0.23 5.75 9.98
C ILE A 64 -0.31 4.45 9.18
N LEU A 65 0.80 4.11 8.54
CA LEU A 65 1.06 2.80 7.96
C LEU A 65 2.12 2.11 8.80
N GLU A 66 1.79 0.92 9.33
CA GLU A 66 2.76 0.05 10.00
C GLU A 66 2.86 -1.27 9.24
N VAL A 67 3.99 -1.51 8.58
CA VAL A 67 4.24 -2.78 7.89
C VAL A 67 4.55 -3.87 8.91
N LYS A 68 3.73 -4.93 8.95
CA LYS A 68 3.93 -6.08 9.84
C LYS A 68 4.83 -7.13 9.21
N ARG A 69 4.68 -7.37 7.91
CA ARG A 69 5.52 -8.30 7.14
C ARG A 69 5.39 -8.07 5.64
N ALA A 70 6.44 -8.41 4.91
CA ALA A 70 6.46 -8.44 3.45
C ALA A 70 6.99 -9.79 2.93
N ILE A 71 6.20 -10.44 2.10
CA ILE A 71 6.47 -11.77 1.54
C ILE A 71 6.69 -11.61 0.04
N GLN A 72 7.73 -12.24 -0.50
CA GLN A 72 8.03 -12.21 -1.92
C GLN A 72 8.00 -13.63 -2.46
N GLU A 73 7.33 -13.81 -3.59
CA GLU A 73 7.35 -15.03 -4.39
C GLU A 73 7.55 -14.64 -5.86
N GLY A 74 8.68 -15.02 -6.45
CA GLY A 74 9.04 -14.60 -7.79
C GLY A 74 9.09 -13.08 -7.94
N ASP A 75 8.28 -12.55 -8.85
CA ASP A 75 8.08 -11.15 -9.20
C ASP A 75 6.94 -10.47 -8.39
N THR A 76 6.33 -11.21 -7.46
CA THR A 76 5.18 -10.76 -6.70
C THR A 76 5.57 -10.50 -5.24
N VAL A 77 5.09 -9.39 -4.68
CA VAL A 77 5.29 -9.02 -3.27
C VAL A 77 3.94 -8.77 -2.61
N SER A 78 3.69 -9.43 -1.49
CA SER A 78 2.56 -9.13 -0.60
C SER A 78 3.04 -8.39 0.65
N VAL A 79 2.40 -7.27 0.98
CA VAL A 79 2.67 -6.48 2.18
C VAL A 79 1.44 -6.50 3.07
N HIS A 80 1.58 -7.06 4.27
CA HIS A 80 0.56 -7.04 5.31
C HIS A 80 0.87 -5.89 6.28
N SER A 81 -0.09 -4.97 6.43
CA SER A 81 0.09 -3.74 7.21
C SER A 81 -1.13 -3.41 8.08
N HIS A 82 -0.86 -2.64 9.13
CA HIS A 82 -1.88 -1.92 9.89
C HIS A 82 -1.98 -0.51 9.31
N VAL A 83 -3.17 -0.14 8.82
CA VAL A 83 -3.44 1.19 8.29
C VAL A 83 -4.46 1.87 9.21
N ARG A 84 -4.10 3.05 9.71
CA ARG A 84 -4.98 3.94 10.48
C ARG A 84 -5.04 5.30 9.82
N GLN A 85 -6.23 5.88 9.69
CA GLN A 85 -6.39 7.19 9.07
C GLN A 85 -5.91 8.34 9.97
N ASN A 86 -5.86 8.13 11.28
CA ASN A 86 -5.31 9.05 12.28
C ASN A 86 -4.92 8.27 13.55
N PRO A 87 -4.30 8.90 14.57
CA PRO A 87 -3.85 8.20 15.78
C PRO A 87 -4.96 7.53 16.60
N ASP A 88 -6.18 8.07 16.55
CA ASP A 88 -7.35 7.60 17.30
C ASP A 88 -8.17 6.55 16.54
N ASP A 89 -7.90 6.34 15.25
CA ASP A 89 -8.55 5.33 14.42
C ASP A 89 -8.01 3.93 14.77
N LEU A 90 -8.92 2.99 15.04
CA LEU A 90 -8.56 1.59 15.25
C LEU A 90 -7.96 0.98 13.96
N GLY A 91 -8.42 1.44 12.80
CA GLY A 91 -7.88 1.14 11.49
C GLY A 91 -8.25 -0.25 10.97
N GLY A 92 -7.43 -0.74 10.04
CA GLY A 92 -7.63 -2.00 9.34
C GLY A 92 -6.34 -2.78 9.15
N ALA A 93 -6.48 -4.11 9.09
CA ALA A 93 -5.47 -4.97 8.51
C ALA A 93 -5.63 -4.95 6.99
N VAL A 94 -4.58 -4.57 6.27
CA VAL A 94 -4.60 -4.47 4.80
C VAL A 94 -3.51 -5.35 4.23
N VAL A 95 -3.85 -6.10 3.18
CA VAL A 95 -2.88 -6.81 2.35
C VAL A 95 -2.84 -6.12 0.99
N HIS A 96 -1.68 -5.59 0.64
CA HIS A 96 -1.38 -5.09 -0.69
C HIS A 96 -0.55 -6.16 -1.42
N ILE A 97 -0.93 -6.50 -2.64
CA ILE A 97 -0.22 -7.45 -3.48
C ILE A 97 0.24 -6.70 -4.73
N PHE A 98 1.52 -6.78 -5.03
CA PHE A 98 2.16 -6.08 -6.13
C PHE A 98 2.82 -7.09 -7.06
N ARG A 99 2.64 -6.92 -8.36
CA ARG A 99 3.44 -7.60 -9.38
C ARG A 99 4.45 -6.62 -9.97
N PHE A 100 5.67 -7.10 -10.20
CA PHE A 100 6.77 -6.30 -10.71
C PHE A 100 7.22 -6.76 -12.10
N GLU A 101 7.61 -5.81 -12.94
CA GLU A 101 8.43 -6.01 -14.14
C GLU A 101 9.50 -4.92 -14.15
N ASP A 102 10.75 -5.26 -14.47
CA ASP A 102 11.87 -4.32 -14.52
C ASP A 102 11.98 -3.41 -13.27
N ASP A 103 11.82 -4.00 -12.08
CA ASP A 103 11.82 -3.33 -10.77
C ASP A 103 10.73 -2.25 -10.59
N ARG A 104 9.70 -2.24 -11.45
CA ARG A 104 8.55 -1.34 -11.41
C ARG A 104 7.26 -2.10 -11.11
N ILE A 105 6.37 -1.48 -10.36
CA ILE A 105 5.02 -1.99 -10.08
C ILE A 105 4.20 -1.86 -11.36
N VAL A 106 3.78 -3.00 -11.91
CA VAL A 106 2.91 -3.09 -13.09
C VAL A 106 1.48 -3.47 -12.73
N GLU A 107 1.26 -4.03 -11.55
CA GLU A 107 -0.07 -4.47 -11.14
C GLU A 107 -0.24 -4.43 -9.62
N LEU A 108 -1.41 -3.99 -9.16
CA LEU A 108 -1.77 -3.90 -7.74
C LEU A 108 -3.14 -4.51 -7.44
N TRP A 109 -3.18 -5.33 -6.40
CA TRP A 109 -4.40 -5.75 -5.72
C TRP A 109 -4.33 -5.32 -4.26
N ASP A 110 -5.47 -5.04 -3.67
CA ASP A 110 -5.56 -4.75 -2.25
C ASP A 110 -6.86 -5.29 -1.66
N VAL A 111 -6.78 -5.70 -0.39
CA VAL A 111 -7.93 -6.11 0.42
C VAL A 111 -7.71 -5.64 1.84
N GLY A 112 -8.73 -5.00 2.40
CA GLY A 112 -8.73 -4.49 3.76
C GLY A 112 -9.82 -5.13 4.61
N GLN A 113 -9.48 -5.41 5.87
CA GLN A 113 -10.43 -5.77 6.91
C GLN A 113 -10.35 -4.72 8.02
N ALA A 114 -11.46 -4.00 8.24
CA ALA A 114 -11.58 -3.12 9.40
C ALA A 114 -11.48 -3.95 10.70
N ILE A 115 -10.74 -3.43 11.68
CA ILE A 115 -10.61 -4.09 12.98
C ILE A 115 -11.91 -3.84 13.76
N PRO A 116 -12.62 -4.88 14.23
CA PRO A 116 -13.82 -4.69 15.04
C PRO A 116 -13.45 -4.19 16.44
N GLU A 117 -14.24 -3.25 16.99
CA GLU A 117 -14.04 -2.70 18.34
C GLU A 117 -14.08 -3.79 19.41
N ASP A 118 -15.00 -4.75 19.27
CA ASP A 118 -15.23 -5.85 20.22
C ASP A 118 -14.76 -7.21 19.65
N SER A 119 -13.51 -7.29 19.18
CA SER A 119 -12.96 -8.56 18.69
C SER A 119 -12.91 -9.61 19.82
N PRO A 120 -13.55 -10.78 19.66
CA PRO A 120 -13.46 -11.86 20.66
C PRO A 120 -12.15 -12.65 20.57
N ASN A 121 -11.32 -12.42 19.55
CA ASN A 121 -10.06 -13.14 19.36
C ASN A 121 -8.91 -12.41 20.07
N GLU A 122 -8.39 -13.02 21.14
CA GLU A 122 -7.32 -12.48 22.00
C GLU A 122 -5.96 -12.33 21.29
N ASN A 123 -5.75 -13.00 20.16
CA ASN A 123 -4.51 -12.90 19.39
C ASN A 123 -4.48 -11.65 18.50
N GLY A 124 -5.62 -10.99 18.29
CA GLY A 124 -5.74 -9.87 17.35
C GLY A 124 -5.65 -10.29 15.88
N VAL A 125 -5.48 -9.28 15.02
CA VAL A 125 -5.46 -9.44 13.54
C VAL A 125 -4.06 -9.45 12.93
N PHE A 126 -3.00 -9.26 13.72
CA PHE A 126 -1.61 -9.11 13.24
C PHE A 126 -0.66 -10.19 13.75
#